data_AF-A0A958L7J5-F1
#
_entry.id   AF-A0A958L7J5-F1
#
_cell.length_a   1.000
_cell.length_b   1.000
_cell.length_c   1.000
_cell.angle_alpha   90.00
_cell.angle_beta   90.00
_cell.angle_gamma   90.00
#
_symmetry.space_group_name_H-M   'P 1'
#
loop_
_entity.id
_entity.type
_entity.pdbx_description
1 polymer ?
#
loop_
_entity_poly.entity_id
_entity_poly.type
_entity_poly.pdbx_seq_one_letter_code
_entity_poly.pdbx_strand_id
1 'polypeptide(L)'
;LNLKNCLLSIFGYRLHFLDDKILVHNGVWREIEDLPLVGEQIQWHDIRLKKLNQHVYVEFLMWSAPQGEAKVQNLIWYVYQLNESQMHKVSEQVVQRRNPNFGEGGPTYFFDNMISHGIKSKNGKTYLSYKGKDKQL
;
A
#
# COMPACT_ATOMS: atom_id res chain seq x y z
N LEU A 1 0.95 -6.29 -9.40
CA LEU A 1 1.82 -7.34 -8.81
C LEU A 1 0.97 -8.52 -8.37
N ASN A 2 1.48 -9.75 -8.45
CA ASN A 2 0.88 -10.89 -7.78
C ASN A 2 1.75 -11.24 -6.58
N LEU A 3 1.22 -11.04 -5.38
CA LEU A 3 1.95 -11.18 -4.11
C LEU A 3 1.49 -12.38 -3.29
N LYS A 4 0.64 -13.24 -3.86
CA LYS A 4 0.20 -14.46 -3.20
C LYS A 4 1.40 -15.33 -2.87
N ASN A 5 1.57 -15.66 -1.60
CA ASN A 5 2.70 -16.42 -1.05
C ASN A 5 4.06 -15.75 -1.31
N CYS A 6 4.10 -14.42 -1.30
CA CYS A 6 5.35 -13.66 -1.43
C CYS A 6 6.03 -13.48 -0.08
N LEU A 7 7.34 -13.75 -0.01
CA LEU A 7 8.16 -13.50 1.18
C LEU A 7 9.08 -12.31 0.94
N LEU A 8 8.96 -11.27 1.75
CA LEU A 8 9.89 -10.14 1.79
C LEU A 8 10.76 -10.24 3.04
N SER A 9 12.07 -10.04 2.91
CA SER A 9 12.99 -10.09 4.06
C SER A 9 13.81 -8.80 4.14
N ILE A 10 13.87 -8.19 5.31
CA ILE A 10 14.66 -6.97 5.54
C ILE A 10 15.07 -6.83 7.01
N PHE A 11 16.33 -6.47 7.27
CA PHE A 11 16.84 -6.14 8.62
C PHE A 11 16.44 -7.12 9.74
N GLY A 12 16.39 -8.42 9.45
CA GLY A 12 16.00 -9.47 10.40
C GLY A 12 14.49 -9.76 10.47
N TYR A 13 13.66 -8.93 9.84
CA TYR A 13 12.24 -9.19 9.63
C TYR A 13 12.02 -10.00 8.35
N ARG A 14 11.03 -10.89 8.38
CA ARG A 14 10.43 -11.51 7.21
C ARG A 14 8.93 -11.28 7.25
N LEU A 15 8.37 -10.83 6.13
CA LEU A 15 6.95 -10.63 5.93
C LEU A 15 6.49 -11.64 4.88
N HIS A 16 5.53 -12.48 5.24
CA HIS A 16 4.92 -13.43 4.33
C HIS A 16 3.50 -12.97 4.01
N PHE A 17 3.27 -12.62 2.74
CA PHE A 17 1.99 -12.18 2.24
C PHE A 17 1.20 -13.40 1.78
N LEU A 18 0.14 -13.70 2.52
CA LEU A 18 -0.88 -14.67 2.16
C LEU A 18 -2.02 -13.95 1.41
N ASP A 19 -3.08 -14.69 1.08
CA ASP A 19 -4.20 -14.15 0.31
C ASP A 19 -4.98 -13.04 1.04
N ASP A 20 -5.13 -13.17 2.35
CA ASP A 20 -5.90 -12.26 3.21
C ASP A 20 -5.09 -11.78 4.42
N LYS A 21 -3.86 -12.24 4.57
CA LYS A 21 -3.07 -12.09 5.80
C LYS A 21 -1.61 -11.73 5.52
N ILE A 22 -0.99 -11.05 6.47
CA ILE A 22 0.44 -10.80 6.52
C ILE A 22 0.98 -11.48 7.77
N LEU A 23 1.95 -12.39 7.58
CA LEU A 23 2.68 -12.97 8.69
C LEU A 23 3.97 -12.20 8.92
N VAL A 24 4.23 -11.83 10.18
CA VAL A 24 5.48 -11.17 10.58
C VAL A 24 6.37 -12.15 11.34
N HIS A 25 7.63 -12.25 10.89
CA HIS A 25 8.65 -13.08 11.51
C HIS A 25 9.89 -12.26 11.84
N ASN A 26 10.29 -12.25 13.11
CA ASN A 26 11.53 -11.62 13.59
C ASN A 26 12.53 -12.62 14.20
N GLY A 27 12.41 -13.90 13.84
CA GLY A 27 13.12 -15.02 14.46
C GLY A 27 12.17 -16.13 14.93
N VAL A 28 10.92 -15.77 15.18
CA VAL A 28 9.78 -16.67 15.42
C VAL A 28 8.56 -16.10 14.66
N TRP A 29 7.69 -16.94 14.11
CA TRP A 29 6.41 -16.49 13.55
C TRP A 29 5.47 -16.10 14.70
N ARG A 30 5.10 -14.82 14.79
CA ARG A 30 4.38 -14.31 15.97
C ARG A 30 3.02 -13.68 15.67
N GLU A 31 2.87 -13.01 14.53
CA GLU A 31 1.68 -12.23 14.26
C GLU A 31 1.09 -12.55 12.88
N ILE A 32 -0.24 -12.58 12.84
CA ILE A 32 -1.08 -12.72 11.65
C ILE A 32 -1.95 -11.47 11.61
N GLU A 33 -1.59 -10.53 10.76
CA GLU A 33 -2.40 -9.33 10.53
C GLU A 33 -3.29 -9.54 9.32
N ASP A 34 -4.53 -9.06 9.38
CA ASP A 34 -5.40 -9.06 8.21
C ASP A 34 -4.90 -8.00 7.21
N LEU A 35 -4.94 -8.34 5.92
CA LEU A 35 -4.64 -7.37 4.86
C LEU A 35 -5.67 -6.23 4.91
N PRO A 36 -5.22 -4.96 4.73
CA PRO A 36 -6.12 -3.81 4.85
C PRO A 36 -7.22 -3.78 3.80
N LEU A 37 -7.03 -4.49 2.68
CA LEU A 37 -8.03 -4.72 1.65
C LEU A 37 -7.94 -6.15 1.16
N VAL A 38 -9.11 -6.79 1.01
CA VAL A 38 -9.26 -8.15 0.51
C VAL A 38 -10.34 -8.18 -0.58
N GLY A 39 -10.24 -9.14 -1.51
CA GLY A 39 -11.22 -9.35 -2.58
C GLY A 39 -10.61 -9.38 -3.97
N GLU A 40 -11.31 -10.02 -4.91
CA GLU A 40 -10.82 -10.34 -6.25
C GLU A 40 -10.51 -9.11 -7.12
N GLN A 41 -11.14 -7.97 -6.83
CA GLN A 41 -10.98 -6.73 -7.61
C GLN A 41 -9.92 -5.79 -7.05
N ILE A 42 -9.27 -6.15 -5.94
CA ILE A 42 -8.16 -5.39 -5.36
C ILE A 42 -6.91 -5.63 -6.20
N GLN A 43 -6.20 -4.55 -6.56
CA GLN A 43 -4.98 -4.66 -7.35
C GLN A 43 -3.79 -4.05 -6.63
N TRP A 44 -2.76 -4.88 -6.41
CA TRP A 44 -1.48 -4.42 -5.87
C TRP A 44 -0.74 -3.55 -6.87
N HIS A 45 -0.40 -2.34 -6.43
CA HIS A 45 0.42 -1.40 -7.18
C HIS A 45 1.90 -1.49 -6.80
N ASP A 46 2.21 -1.48 -5.50
CA ASP A 46 3.60 -1.49 -5.01
C ASP A 46 3.66 -1.89 -3.53
N ILE A 47 4.81 -2.43 -3.10
CA ILE A 47 5.17 -2.65 -1.69
C ILE A 47 6.58 -2.15 -1.46
N ARG A 48 6.77 -1.37 -0.39
CA ARG A 48 8.09 -0.85 -0.02
C ARG A 48 8.38 -1.12 1.44
N LEU A 49 9.64 -1.43 1.71
CA LEU A 49 10.18 -1.54 3.05
C LEU A 49 11.22 -0.44 3.24
N LYS A 50 11.06 0.36 4.30
CA LYS A 50 11.99 1.45 4.61
C LYS A 50 12.42 1.38 6.07
N LYS A 51 13.71 1.54 6.31
CA LYS A 51 14.24 1.78 7.67
C LYS A 51 14.53 3.27 7.81
N LEU A 52 13.91 3.89 8.80
CA LEU A 52 14.15 5.28 9.17
C LEU A 52 14.55 5.31 10.64
N ASN A 53 15.81 5.70 10.89
CA ASN A 53 16.44 5.59 12.20
C ASN A 53 16.37 4.14 12.73
N GLN A 54 15.76 3.93 13.90
CA GLN A 54 15.60 2.61 14.53
C GLN A 54 14.28 1.93 14.18
N HIS A 55 13.43 2.55 13.36
CA HIS A 55 12.11 2.03 13.03
C HIS A 55 12.08 1.50 11.60
N VAL A 56 11.37 0.39 11.41
CA VAL A 56 11.12 -0.21 10.09
C VAL A 56 9.67 0.07 9.72
N TYR A 57 9.43 0.48 8.49
CA TYR A 57 8.12 0.78 7.95
C TYR A 57 7.85 -0.10 6.73
N VAL A 58 6.60 -0.54 6.63
CA VAL A 58 6.06 -1.20 5.45
C VAL A 58 5.04 -0.27 4.82
N GLU A 59 5.20 0.00 3.54
CA GLU A 59 4.27 0.80 2.76
C GLU A 59 3.58 -0.10 1.73
N PHE A 60 2.25 -0.05 1.70
CA PHE A 60 1.42 -0.73 0.71
C PHE A 60 0.74 0.30 -0.17
N LEU A 61 0.72 0.04 -1.48
CA LEU A 61 -0.06 0.79 -2.44
C LEU A 61 -1.00 -0.17 -3.15
N MET A 62 -2.29 0.00 -2.92
CA MET A 62 -3.32 -0.90 -3.40
C MET A 62 -4.46 -0.11 -4.02
N TRP A 63 -4.90 -0.52 -5.20
CA TRP A 63 -6.12 -0.01 -5.80
C TRP A 63 -7.33 -0.67 -5.17
N SER A 64 -8.27 0.15 -4.71
CA SER A 64 -9.57 -0.30 -4.22
C SER A 64 -10.39 -0.98 -5.31
N ALA A 65 -11.41 -1.73 -4.89
CA ALA A 65 -12.44 -2.19 -5.80
C ALA A 65 -13.10 -0.98 -6.50
N PRO A 66 -13.58 -1.13 -7.75
CA PRO A 66 -14.36 -0.11 -8.44
C PRO A 66 -15.62 0.27 -7.66
N GLN A 67 -15.84 1.56 -7.46
CA GLN A 67 -16.98 2.10 -6.70
C GLN A 67 -17.89 2.95 -7.59
N GLY A 68 -19.21 2.87 -7.34
CA GLY A 68 -20.23 3.62 -8.06
C GLY A 68 -20.45 3.19 -9.51
N GLU A 69 -21.28 3.96 -10.22
CA GLU A 69 -21.60 3.73 -11.64
C GLU A 69 -20.38 3.98 -12.53
N ALA A 70 -19.61 5.01 -12.23
CA ALA A 70 -18.38 5.36 -12.95
C ALA A 70 -17.20 4.41 -12.67
N LYS A 71 -17.36 3.42 -11.79
CA LYS A 71 -16.34 2.39 -11.48
C LYS A 71 -14.98 2.98 -11.08
N VAL A 72 -15.00 4.09 -10.34
CA VAL A 72 -13.79 4.79 -9.87
C VAL A 72 -12.99 3.90 -8.93
N GLN A 73 -11.66 3.90 -9.06
CA GLN A 73 -10.77 3.21 -8.15
C GLN A 73 -9.82 4.20 -7.46
N ASN A 74 -9.58 3.97 -6.17
CA ASN A 74 -8.66 4.76 -5.35
C ASN A 74 -7.37 3.97 -5.11
N LEU A 75 -6.22 4.59 -5.36
CA LEU A 75 -4.93 4.08 -4.89
C LEU A 75 -4.78 4.53 -3.44
N ILE A 76 -4.74 3.56 -2.54
CA ILE A 76 -4.62 3.81 -1.11
C ILE A 76 -3.20 3.47 -0.69
N TRP A 77 -2.55 4.43 -0.03
CA TRP A 77 -1.25 4.31 0.59
C TRP A 77 -1.43 3.98 2.06
N TYR A 78 -1.14 2.73 2.40
CA TYR A 78 -1.08 2.27 3.77
C TYR A 78 0.37 2.29 4.25
N VAL A 79 0.57 2.77 5.47
CA VAL A 79 1.88 2.77 6.12
C VAL A 79 1.74 2.11 7.47
N TYR A 80 2.54 1.09 7.70
CA TYR A 80 2.65 0.39 8.97
C TYR A 80 4.06 0.52 9.51
N GLN A 81 4.19 0.70 10.82
CA GLN A 81 5.46 0.60 11.53
C GLN A 81 5.58 -0.80 12.12
N LEU A 82 6.73 -1.44 11.92
CA LEU A 82 7.08 -2.72 12.53
C LEU A 82 7.82 -2.47 13.85
N ASN A 83 7.23 -2.94 14.96
CA ASN A 83 7.83 -2.91 16.29
C ASN A 83 7.78 -4.30 16.92
N GLU A 84 8.91 -4.89 17.30
CA GLU A 84 8.96 -6.11 18.13
C GLU A 84 8.04 -7.26 17.67
N SER A 85 7.82 -7.40 16.35
CA SER A 85 6.92 -8.34 15.64
C SER A 85 5.49 -7.87 15.37
N GLN A 86 5.13 -6.65 15.77
CA GLN A 86 3.80 -6.09 15.56
C GLN A 86 3.75 -5.10 14.40
N MET A 87 2.67 -5.11 13.64
CA MET A 87 2.38 -4.06 12.65
C MET A 87 1.43 -3.00 13.22
N HIS A 88 1.91 -1.77 13.39
CA HIS A 88 1.06 -0.65 13.80
C HIS A 88 0.74 0.26 12.61
N LYS A 89 -0.55 0.42 12.30
CA LYS A 89 -0.98 1.35 11.24
C LYS A 89 -0.63 2.79 11.61
N VAL A 90 0.20 3.42 10.80
CA VAL A 90 0.62 4.83 10.93
C VAL A 90 -0.24 5.72 10.05
N SER A 91 -0.57 5.26 8.84
CA SER A 91 -1.29 6.06 7.86
C SER A 91 -2.10 5.21 6.90
N GLU A 92 -3.21 5.78 6.43
CA GLU A 92 -4.06 5.27 5.37
C GLU A 92 -4.60 6.48 4.61
N GLN A 93 -4.17 6.67 3.36
CA GLN A 93 -4.49 7.87 2.58
C GLN A 93 -4.74 7.52 1.11
N VAL A 94 -5.74 8.16 0.50
CA VAL A 94 -5.94 8.06 -0.96
C VAL A 94 -4.93 8.97 -1.65
N VAL A 95 -4.01 8.38 -2.41
CA VAL A 95 -2.91 9.11 -3.07
C VAL A 95 -3.10 9.30 -4.57
N GLN A 96 -4.05 8.58 -5.16
CA GLN A 96 -4.41 8.70 -6.57
C GLN A 96 -5.83 8.19 -6.78
N ARG A 97 -6.55 8.75 -7.75
CA ARG A 97 -7.78 8.15 -8.29
C ARG A 97 -7.61 7.86 -9.76
N ARG A 98 -8.29 6.81 -10.24
CA ARG A 98 -8.37 6.49 -11.66
C ARG A 98 -9.77 6.07 -12.07
N ASN A 99 -10.12 6.40 -13.29
CA ASN A 99 -11.38 6.03 -13.94
C ASN A 99 -11.08 5.06 -15.08
N PRO A 100 -11.71 3.87 -15.12
CA PRO A 100 -11.56 2.97 -16.25
C PRO A 100 -12.27 3.55 -17.48
N ASN A 101 -11.64 3.45 -18.63
CA ASN A 101 -12.21 3.75 -19.93
C ASN A 101 -12.20 2.47 -20.78
N PHE A 102 -13.39 1.98 -21.07
CA PHE A 102 -13.60 0.74 -21.82
C PHE A 102 -13.78 1.07 -23.30
N GLY A 103 -12.66 1.39 -23.96
CA GLY A 103 -12.61 1.54 -25.41
C GLY A 103 -12.42 0.20 -26.13
N GLU A 104 -12.46 0.21 -27.47
CA GLU A 104 -12.35 -0.99 -28.32
C GLU A 104 -11.01 -1.74 -28.16
N GLY A 105 -9.99 -1.13 -27.56
CA GLY A 105 -8.66 -1.72 -27.32
C GLY A 105 -8.46 -2.33 -25.93
N GLY A 106 -9.50 -2.44 -25.11
CA GLY A 106 -9.42 -2.90 -23.72
C GLY A 106 -9.37 -1.75 -22.69
N PRO A 107 -9.21 -2.08 -21.39
CA PRO A 107 -9.31 -1.09 -20.33
C PRO A 107 -8.10 -0.14 -20.34
N THR A 108 -8.35 1.12 -20.67
CA THR A 108 -7.42 2.23 -20.39
C THR A 108 -7.83 2.93 -19.10
N TYR A 109 -6.94 3.71 -18.49
CA TYR A 109 -7.23 4.41 -17.23
C TYR A 109 -6.84 5.87 -17.34
N PHE A 110 -7.78 6.76 -16.99
CA PHE A 110 -7.50 8.18 -16.78
C PHE A 110 -7.23 8.44 -15.31
N PHE A 111 -6.20 9.21 -15.03
CA PHE A 111 -5.80 9.56 -13.66
C PHE A 111 -6.30 10.96 -13.31
N ASP A 112 -6.86 11.10 -12.11
CA ASP A 112 -7.19 12.42 -11.57
C ASP A 112 -5.92 13.22 -11.26
N ASN A 113 -6.12 14.48 -10.86
CA ASN A 113 -5.04 15.33 -10.39
C ASN A 113 -4.18 14.62 -9.34
N MET A 114 -2.88 14.87 -9.46
CA MET A 114 -1.87 14.33 -8.56
C MET A 114 -2.13 14.77 -7.11
N ILE A 115 -2.10 13.82 -6.19
CA ILE A 115 -2.20 14.08 -4.75
C ILE A 115 -0.87 13.71 -4.09
N SER A 116 -0.37 14.59 -3.23
CA SER A 116 0.87 14.38 -2.46
C SER A 116 0.53 14.28 -0.98
N HIS A 117 0.99 13.21 -0.35
CA HIS A 117 0.86 13.00 1.08
C HIS A 117 2.24 12.87 1.72
N GLY A 118 2.36 13.40 2.94
CA GLY A 118 3.55 13.29 3.75
C GLY A 118 3.20 13.03 5.20
N ILE A 119 3.86 12.04 5.80
CA ILE A 119 3.76 11.78 7.23
C ILE A 119 4.85 12.62 7.91
N LYS A 120 4.41 13.50 8.81
CA LYS A 120 5.28 14.45 9.52
C LYS A 120 5.56 13.94 10.93
N SER A 121 6.79 14.14 11.38
CA SER A 121 7.17 13.90 12.77
C SER A 121 6.70 15.05 13.67
N LYS A 122 6.85 14.91 14.99
CA LYS A 122 6.42 15.94 15.96
C LYS A 122 7.03 17.32 15.73
N ASN A 123 8.23 17.39 15.14
CA ASN A 123 8.88 18.67 14.79
C ASN A 123 8.48 19.22 13.41
N GLY A 124 7.47 18.64 12.76
CA GLY A 124 6.99 19.06 11.45
C GLY A 124 7.77 18.51 10.25
N LYS A 125 8.92 17.84 10.45
CA LYS A 125 9.69 17.25 9.36
C LYS A 125 8.98 16.04 8.76
N THR A 126 8.73 16.07 7.46
CA THR A 126 8.23 14.92 6.69
C THR A 126 9.29 13.83 6.66
N TYR A 127 8.94 12.62 7.09
CA TYR A 127 9.86 11.47 7.10
C TYR A 127 9.44 10.36 6.13
N LEU A 128 8.17 10.34 5.71
CA LEU A 128 7.67 9.52 4.62
C LEU A 128 6.79 10.37 3.73
N SER A 129 6.90 10.19 2.41
CA SER A 129 6.00 10.83 1.46
C SER A 129 5.71 9.91 0.29
N TYR A 130 4.51 10.09 -0.27
CA TYR A 130 4.13 9.52 -1.54
C TYR A 130 3.47 10.60 -2.39
N LYS A 131 3.83 10.61 -3.67
CA LYS A 131 3.32 11.52 -4.68
C LYS A 131 2.69 10.67 -5.78
N GLY A 132 1.41 10.90 -6.06
CA GLY A 132 0.68 10.26 -7.16
C GLY A 132 1.31 10.56 -8.52
N LYS A 133 0.75 9.96 -9.57
CA LYS A 133 1.21 10.24 -10.94
C LYS A 133 0.61 11.55 -11.43
N ASP A 134 1.32 12.22 -12.33
CA ASP A 134 0.75 13.35 -13.05
C ASP A 134 -0.47 12.92 -13.87
N LYS A 135 -1.40 13.85 -14.05
CA LYS A 135 -2.61 13.63 -14.85
C LYS A 135 -2.20 13.19 -16.25
N GLN A 136 -2.63 12.00 -16.65
CA GLN A 136 -2.52 11.51 -18.03
C GLN A 136 -3.92 11.60 -18.65
N LEU A 137 -4.01 12.48 -19.64
CA LEU A 137 -5.19 12.68 -20.50
C LEU A 137 -5.12 11.74 -21.70
#